data_AF-A0A9E6UVQ4-F1
#
_entry.id   AF-A0A9E6UVQ4-F1
#
_cell.length_a   1.000
_cell.length_b   1.000
_cell.length_c   1.000
_cell.angle_alpha   90.00
_cell.angle_beta   90.00
_cell.angle_gamma   90.00
#
_symmetry.space_group_name_H-M   'P 1'
#
loop_
_entity.id
_entity.type
_entity.pdbx_description
1 polymer ?
#
loop_
_entity_poly.entity_id
_entity_poly.type
_entity_poly.pdbx_seq_one_letter_code
_entity_poly.pdbx_strand_id
1 'polypeptide(L)'
;MVLAGLQIPFVGRTVIDEEKLLEQLDFVRVSLPDVLQAAAELLQQKEEIMLEAEEYGQQVVDAAQAKRAQILADNDIIRQAEREAEQLRRQVQLECDAMMQDTLAEIERKKQACLQELEEMRQTAIAQAQEIENGADEYADNVLENIEQDLQEMLRIISNGRLQLRGEIPKHRNSSNFKKR
;
A
#
# COMPACT_ATOMS: atom_id res chain seq x y z
N MET A 1 24.95 -51.14 79.81
CA MET A 1 25.13 -51.64 81.20
C MET A 1 26.60 -51.80 81.63
N VAL A 2 27.60 -51.62 80.75
CA VAL A 2 29.03 -51.69 81.12
C VAL A 2 29.50 -50.48 81.95
N LEU A 3 28.82 -49.34 81.83
CA LEU A 3 29.10 -48.09 82.56
C LEU A 3 28.63 -48.07 84.03
N ALA A 4 27.94 -49.12 84.50
CA ALA A 4 27.38 -49.20 85.86
C ALA A 4 28.04 -50.30 86.73
N GLY A 5 29.22 -50.80 86.33
CA GLY A 5 29.97 -51.82 87.07
C GLY A 5 30.69 -51.27 88.31
N LEU A 6 30.97 -52.15 89.28
CA LEU A 6 31.65 -51.78 90.53
C LEU A 6 33.06 -51.27 90.21
N GLN A 7 33.28 -49.96 90.38
CA GLN A 7 34.56 -49.32 90.11
C GLN A 7 35.48 -49.49 91.33
N ILE A 8 36.66 -50.08 91.14
CA ILE A 8 37.60 -50.29 92.24
C ILE A 8 38.29 -48.95 92.53
N PRO A 9 38.22 -48.39 93.75
CA PRO A 9 38.90 -47.12 94.04
C PRO A 9 40.42 -47.29 94.05
N PHE A 10 41.14 -46.25 93.57
CA PHE A 10 42.60 -46.14 93.38
C PHE A 10 43.24 -46.89 92.21
N VAL A 11 42.55 -47.86 91.61
CA VAL A 11 42.98 -48.51 90.37
C VAL A 11 41.87 -48.22 89.36
N GLY A 12 42.11 -47.46 88.29
CA GLY A 12 41.07 -47.04 87.32
C GLY A 12 40.44 -48.19 86.52
N ARG A 13 40.03 -49.28 87.18
CA ARG A 13 39.51 -50.52 86.65
C ARG A 13 38.09 -50.72 87.19
N THR A 14 37.20 -51.06 86.27
CA THR A 14 35.81 -51.37 86.57
C THR A 14 35.64 -52.88 86.50
N VAL A 15 35.08 -53.49 87.55
CA VAL A 15 34.75 -54.91 87.54
C VAL A 15 33.50 -55.10 86.70
N ILE A 16 33.63 -55.91 85.67
CA ILE A 16 32.56 -56.24 84.73
C ILE A 16 32.33 -57.74 84.79
N ASP A 17 31.07 -58.12 84.77
CA ASP A 17 30.60 -59.50 84.68
C ASP A 17 30.99 -60.07 83.31
N GLU A 18 31.96 -61.00 83.30
CA GLU A 18 32.55 -61.60 82.11
C GLU A 18 31.49 -62.32 81.27
N GLU A 19 30.56 -63.05 81.90
CA GLU A 19 29.49 -63.77 81.20
C GLU A 19 28.56 -62.81 80.45
N LYS A 20 28.13 -61.73 81.10
CA LYS A 20 27.24 -60.73 80.46
C LYS A 20 27.92 -59.93 79.36
N LEU A 21 29.21 -59.63 79.52
CA LEU A 21 29.98 -58.93 78.49
C LEU A 21 30.19 -59.83 77.26
N LEU A 22 30.51 -61.12 77.49
CA LEU A 22 30.65 -62.12 76.43
C LEU A 22 29.33 -62.35 75.70
N GLU A 23 28.18 -62.42 76.39
CA GLU A 23 26.86 -62.50 75.75
C GLU A 23 26.59 -61.30 74.84
N GLN A 24 26.90 -60.08 75.29
CA GLN A 24 26.72 -58.87 74.47
C GLN A 24 27.68 -58.87 73.27
N LEU A 25 28.91 -59.34 73.45
CA LEU A 25 29.90 -59.45 72.38
C LEU A 25 29.51 -60.53 71.36
N ASP A 26 28.99 -61.68 71.81
CA ASP A 26 28.48 -62.74 70.96
C ASP A 26 27.22 -62.30 70.21
N PHE A 27 26.33 -61.54 70.87
CA PHE A 27 25.19 -60.92 70.18
C PHE A 27 25.65 -59.98 69.05
N VAL A 28 26.64 -59.11 69.31
CA VAL A 28 27.22 -58.25 68.25
C VAL A 28 27.90 -59.11 67.18
N ARG A 29 28.65 -60.15 67.55
CA ARG A 29 29.33 -61.05 66.61
C ARG A 29 28.37 -61.79 65.70
N VAL A 30 27.20 -62.16 66.21
CA VAL A 30 26.15 -62.88 65.45
C VAL A 30 25.31 -61.92 64.61
N SER A 31 24.94 -60.75 65.13
CA SER A 31 24.00 -59.83 64.47
C SER A 31 24.64 -58.79 63.53
N LEU A 32 25.87 -58.36 63.82
CA LEU A 32 26.56 -57.33 63.04
C LEU A 32 26.90 -57.74 61.59
N PRO A 33 27.30 -59.00 61.29
CA PRO A 33 27.52 -59.45 59.91
C PRO A 33 26.27 -59.31 59.03
N ASP A 34 25.11 -59.72 59.53
CA ASP A 34 23.85 -59.67 58.79
C ASP A 34 23.43 -58.23 58.48
N VAL A 35 23.61 -57.31 59.44
CA VAL A 35 23.33 -55.88 59.24
C VAL A 35 24.29 -55.24 58.24
N LEU A 36 25.58 -55.60 58.28
CA LEU A 36 26.56 -55.13 57.29
C LEU A 36 26.23 -55.65 55.89
N GLN A 37 25.77 -56.90 55.78
CA GLN A 37 25.37 -57.49 54.51
C GLN A 37 24.11 -56.81 53.95
N ALA A 38 23.09 -56.59 54.78
CA ALA A 38 21.90 -55.83 54.40
C ALA A 38 22.22 -54.38 53.99
N ALA A 39 23.16 -53.72 54.69
CA ALA A 39 23.61 -52.38 54.32
C ALA A 39 24.35 -52.35 52.97
N ALA A 40 25.16 -53.37 52.68
CA ALA A 40 25.85 -53.52 51.40
C ALA A 40 24.87 -53.75 50.24
N GLU A 41 23.86 -54.60 50.44
CA GLU A 41 22.79 -54.82 49.45
C GLU A 41 22.00 -53.54 49.17
N LEU A 42 21.69 -52.76 50.20
CA LEU A 42 20.97 -51.49 50.05
C LEU A 42 21.80 -50.43 49.33
N LEU A 43 23.12 -50.39 49.57
CA LEU A 43 24.03 -49.54 48.81
C LEU A 43 24.09 -49.94 47.34
N GLN A 44 24.14 -51.24 47.05
CA GLN A 44 24.14 -51.75 45.68
C GLN A 44 22.83 -51.41 44.96
N GLN A 45 21.67 -51.63 45.60
CA GLN A 45 20.37 -51.25 45.03
C GLN A 45 20.26 -49.74 44.78
N LYS A 46 20.79 -48.92 45.69
CA LYS A 46 20.85 -47.47 45.50
C LYS A 46 21.69 -47.12 44.26
N GLU A 47 22.86 -47.72 44.10
CA GLU A 47 23.70 -47.48 42.91
C GLU A 47 22.98 -47.89 41.62
N GLU A 48 22.27 -49.02 41.63
CA GLU A 48 21.45 -49.47 40.50
C GLU A 48 20.34 -48.47 40.14
N ILE A 49 19.57 -48.01 41.12
CA ILE A 49 18.50 -47.02 40.93
C ILE A 49 19.07 -45.69 40.42
N MET A 50 20.22 -45.26 40.93
CA MET A 50 20.88 -44.04 40.47
C MET A 50 21.31 -44.15 39.01
N LEU A 51 21.87 -45.30 38.61
CA LEU A 51 22.28 -45.55 37.23
C LEU A 51 21.07 -45.54 36.28
N GLU A 52 19.99 -46.24 36.65
CA GLU A 52 18.74 -46.24 35.87
C GLU A 52 18.13 -44.84 35.76
N ALA A 53 18.13 -44.06 36.84
CA ALA A 53 17.61 -42.69 36.84
C ALA A 53 18.45 -41.76 35.96
N GLU A 54 19.78 -41.90 35.97
CA GLU A 54 20.69 -41.15 35.08
C GLU A 54 20.44 -41.52 33.61
N GLU A 55 20.33 -42.81 33.30
CA GLU A 55 20.10 -43.29 31.94
C GLU A 55 18.73 -42.83 31.41
N TYR A 56 17.69 -42.92 32.25
CA TYR A 56 16.36 -42.39 31.92
C TYR A 56 16.38 -40.87 31.73
N GLY A 57 17.06 -40.14 32.61
CA GLY A 57 17.22 -38.70 32.49
C GLY A 57 17.91 -38.30 31.18
N GLN A 58 18.96 -39.02 30.81
CA GLN A 58 19.67 -38.82 29.55
C GLN A 58 18.76 -39.09 28.35
N GLN A 59 18.00 -40.19 28.36
CA GLN A 59 17.04 -40.50 27.29
C GLN A 59 15.97 -39.41 27.12
N VAL A 60 15.45 -38.85 28.23
CA VAL A 60 14.48 -37.76 28.17
C VAL A 60 15.07 -36.51 27.53
N VAL A 61 16.31 -36.16 27.89
CA VAL A 61 17.02 -35.02 27.30
C VAL A 61 17.25 -35.24 25.81
N ASP A 62 17.72 -36.43 25.42
CA ASP A 62 18.00 -36.76 24.01
C ASP A 62 16.71 -36.74 23.17
N ALA A 63 15.62 -37.30 23.71
CA ALA A 63 14.30 -37.27 23.05
C ALA A 63 13.78 -35.83 22.89
N ALA A 64 13.94 -34.98 23.90
CA ALA A 64 13.54 -33.58 23.83
C ALA A 64 14.38 -32.79 22.81
N GLN A 65 15.69 -33.04 22.77
CA GLN A 65 16.60 -32.42 21.81
C GLN A 65 16.28 -32.86 20.37
N ALA A 66 16.06 -34.15 20.14
CA ALA A 66 15.66 -34.69 18.85
C ALA A 66 14.34 -34.06 18.36
N LYS A 67 13.34 -33.96 19.25
CA LYS A 67 12.05 -33.35 18.90
C LYS A 67 12.18 -31.85 18.63
N ARG A 68 13.01 -31.12 19.37
CA ARG A 68 13.32 -29.71 19.09
C ARG A 68 13.97 -29.56 17.71
N ALA A 69 14.95 -30.40 17.38
CA ALA A 69 15.61 -30.38 16.07
C ALA A 69 14.61 -30.66 14.95
N GLN A 70 13.67 -31.59 15.16
CA GLN A 70 12.60 -31.88 14.22
C GLN A 70 11.65 -30.69 14.02
N ILE A 71 11.22 -30.02 15.09
CA ILE A 71 10.37 -28.81 14.99
C ILE A 71 11.11 -27.66 14.30
N LEU A 72 12.42 -27.52 14.51
CA LEU A 72 13.24 -26.53 13.78
C LEU A 72 13.42 -26.92 12.30
N ALA A 73 13.50 -28.22 12.03
CA ALA A 73 13.62 -28.78 10.69
C ALA A 73 12.29 -28.74 9.92
N ASP A 74 11.15 -28.72 10.62
CA ASP A 74 9.82 -28.34 10.12
C ASP A 74 9.83 -26.84 9.75
N ASN A 75 10.66 -26.51 8.77
CA ASN A 75 10.70 -25.26 8.04
C ASN A 75 9.47 -25.11 7.13
N ASP A 76 8.48 -25.99 7.26
CA ASP A 76 7.28 -25.99 6.43
C ASP A 76 6.51 -24.69 6.57
N ILE A 77 6.45 -24.10 7.76
CA ILE A 77 5.82 -22.79 7.97
C ILE A 77 6.57 -21.69 7.22
N ILE A 78 7.91 -21.67 7.30
CA ILE A 78 8.74 -20.64 6.64
C ILE A 78 8.65 -20.81 5.12
N ARG A 79 8.82 -22.03 4.61
CA ARG A 79 8.71 -22.34 3.18
C ARG A 79 7.32 -22.05 2.62
N GLN A 80 6.28 -22.34 3.39
CA GLN A 80 4.91 -22.03 2.99
C GLN A 80 4.68 -20.52 2.96
N ALA A 81 5.10 -19.79 4.00
CA ALA A 81 5.04 -18.34 4.03
C ALA A 81 5.82 -17.70 2.86
N GLU A 82 7.01 -18.23 2.52
CA GLU A 82 7.80 -17.78 1.37
C GLU A 82 7.07 -18.01 0.04
N ARG A 83 6.47 -19.20 -0.15
CA ARG A 83 5.68 -19.51 -1.36
C ARG A 83 4.47 -18.60 -1.50
N GLU A 84 3.73 -18.39 -0.41
CA GLU A 84 2.58 -17.49 -0.38
C GLU A 84 3.00 -16.04 -0.66
N ALA A 85 4.09 -15.58 -0.06
CA ALA A 85 4.65 -14.26 -0.32
C ALA A 85 5.09 -14.08 -1.78
N GLU A 86 5.74 -15.08 -2.39
CA GLU A 86 6.09 -15.03 -3.80
C GLU A 86 4.86 -15.04 -4.72
N GLN A 87 3.84 -15.84 -4.39
CA GLN A 87 2.58 -15.87 -5.14
C GLN A 87 1.88 -14.51 -5.08
N LEU A 88 1.78 -13.92 -3.88
CA LEU A 88 1.22 -12.59 -3.69
C LEU A 88 1.99 -11.54 -4.48
N ARG A 89 3.34 -11.56 -4.41
CA ARG A 89 4.17 -10.62 -5.18
C ARG A 89 3.97 -10.77 -6.69
N ARG A 90 3.94 -12.00 -7.20
CA ARG A 90 3.65 -12.27 -8.62
C ARG A 90 2.29 -11.75 -9.02
N GLN A 91 1.27 -12.01 -8.19
CA GLN A 91 -0.09 -11.56 -8.46
C GLN A 91 -0.20 -10.03 -8.47
N VAL A 92 0.33 -9.36 -7.45
CA VAL A 92 0.36 -7.90 -7.38
C VAL A 92 1.08 -7.32 -8.59
N GLN A 93 2.18 -7.93 -9.01
CA GLN A 93 2.92 -7.44 -10.18
C GLN A 93 2.12 -7.57 -11.47
N LEU A 94 1.46 -8.72 -11.70
CA LEU A 94 0.57 -8.90 -12.85
C LEU A 94 -0.61 -7.92 -12.84
N GLU A 95 -1.21 -7.69 -11.67
CA GLU A 95 -2.31 -6.75 -11.49
C GLU A 95 -1.87 -5.30 -11.74
N CYS A 96 -0.69 -4.91 -11.23
CA CYS A 96 -0.11 -3.60 -11.51
C CYS A 96 0.18 -3.42 -13.00
N ASP A 97 0.79 -4.42 -13.66
CA ASP A 97 1.10 -4.35 -15.08
C ASP A 97 -0.19 -4.24 -15.93
N ALA A 98 -1.23 -5.01 -15.58
CA ALA A 98 -2.54 -4.93 -16.23
C ALA A 98 -3.20 -3.56 -16.03
N MET A 99 -3.22 -3.05 -14.79
CA MET A 99 -3.77 -1.73 -14.48
C MET A 99 -3.02 -0.61 -15.21
N MET A 100 -1.70 -0.71 -15.32
CA MET A 100 -0.89 0.23 -16.09
C MET A 100 -1.22 0.17 -17.59
N GLN A 101 -1.42 -1.02 -18.15
CA GLN A 101 -1.84 -1.14 -19.56
C GLN A 101 -3.22 -0.54 -19.80
N ASP A 102 -4.18 -0.79 -18.91
CA ASP A 102 -5.54 -0.24 -19.01
C ASP A 102 -5.54 1.29 -18.92
N THR A 103 -4.81 1.85 -17.94
CA THR A 103 -4.69 3.30 -17.79
C THR A 103 -4.02 3.97 -18.99
N LEU A 104 -2.99 3.36 -19.55
CA LEU A 104 -2.37 3.86 -20.79
C LEU A 104 -3.35 3.81 -21.97
N ALA A 105 -4.15 2.75 -22.09
CA ALA A 105 -5.17 2.65 -23.13
C ALA A 105 -6.27 3.72 -22.96
N GLU A 106 -6.69 4.01 -21.73
CA GLU A 106 -7.63 5.10 -21.44
C GLU A 106 -7.06 6.48 -21.77
N ILE A 107 -5.79 6.73 -21.45
CA ILE A 107 -5.10 7.98 -21.78
C ILE A 107 -5.07 8.17 -23.31
N GLU A 108 -4.70 7.14 -24.07
CA GLU A 108 -4.63 7.25 -25.53
C GLU A 108 -6.03 7.46 -26.15
N ARG A 109 -7.07 6.78 -25.62
CA ARG A 109 -8.46 7.02 -26.05
C ARG A 109 -8.91 8.45 -25.79
N LYS A 110 -8.65 8.99 -24.59
CA LYS A 110 -9.00 10.37 -24.24
C LYS A 110 -8.26 11.39 -25.10
N LYS A 111 -6.98 11.14 -25.35
CA LYS A 111 -6.17 11.97 -26.25
C LYS A 111 -6.74 11.97 -27.67
N GLN A 112 -7.10 10.82 -28.20
CA GLN A 112 -7.71 10.71 -29.54
C GLN A 112 -9.05 11.46 -29.62
N ALA A 113 -9.93 11.28 -28.62
CA ALA A 113 -11.20 11.99 -28.55
C ALA A 113 -11.00 13.50 -28.49
N CYS A 114 -10.10 13.98 -27.64
CA CYS A 114 -9.78 15.41 -27.52
C CYS A 114 -9.25 16.00 -28.83
N LEU A 115 -8.40 15.27 -29.56
CA LEU A 115 -7.91 15.72 -30.87
C LEU A 115 -9.03 15.80 -31.91
N GLN A 116 -9.98 14.86 -31.91
CA GLN A 116 -11.15 14.91 -32.79
C GLN A 116 -12.03 16.11 -32.46
N GLU A 117 -12.37 16.31 -31.19
CA GLU A 117 -13.17 17.45 -30.73
C GLU A 117 -12.50 18.79 -31.07
N LEU A 118 -11.17 18.89 -30.92
CA LEU A 118 -10.41 20.07 -31.32
C LEU A 118 -10.49 20.34 -32.82
N GLU A 119 -10.39 19.29 -33.66
CA GLU A 119 -10.48 19.45 -35.11
C GLU A 119 -11.90 19.85 -35.55
N GLU A 120 -12.93 19.26 -34.96
CA GLU A 120 -14.33 19.65 -35.19
C GLU A 120 -14.60 21.10 -34.77
N MET A 121 -14.12 21.50 -33.58
CA MET A 121 -14.21 22.88 -33.10
C MET A 121 -13.49 23.83 -34.05
N ARG A 122 -12.30 23.47 -34.52
CA ARG A 122 -11.53 24.27 -35.48
C ARG A 122 -12.27 24.44 -36.81
N GLN A 123 -12.83 23.35 -37.35
CA GLN A 123 -13.60 23.40 -38.59
C GLN A 123 -14.85 24.27 -38.45
N THR A 124 -15.57 24.13 -37.34
CA THR A 124 -16.76 24.93 -37.05
C THR A 124 -16.41 26.40 -36.93
N ALA A 125 -15.32 26.74 -36.21
CA ALA A 125 -14.88 28.12 -36.07
C ALA A 125 -14.47 28.75 -37.41
N ILE A 126 -13.81 27.99 -38.29
CA ILE A 126 -13.46 28.44 -39.64
C ILE A 126 -14.73 28.69 -40.47
N ALA A 127 -15.69 27.76 -40.46
CA ALA A 127 -16.95 27.91 -41.18
C ALA A 127 -17.73 29.13 -40.70
N GLN A 128 -17.84 29.32 -39.38
CA GLN A 128 -18.50 30.50 -38.78
C GLN A 128 -17.80 31.80 -39.16
N ALA A 129 -16.46 31.83 -39.15
CA ALA A 129 -15.71 33.02 -39.56
C ALA A 129 -16.00 33.37 -41.03
N GLN A 130 -16.03 32.37 -41.91
CA GLN A 130 -16.36 32.55 -43.34
C GLN A 130 -17.81 33.03 -43.54
N GLU A 131 -18.77 32.48 -42.79
CA GLU A 131 -20.16 32.95 -42.84
C GLU A 131 -20.29 34.40 -42.40
N ILE A 132 -19.59 34.79 -41.32
CA ILE A 132 -19.57 36.18 -40.84
C ILE A 132 -18.93 37.11 -41.87
N GLU A 133 -17.81 36.72 -42.47
CA GLU A 133 -17.12 37.50 -43.51
C GLU A 133 -18.03 37.72 -44.72
N ASN A 134 -18.61 36.64 -45.26
CA ASN A 134 -19.52 36.74 -46.41
C ASN A 134 -20.77 37.58 -46.09
N GLY A 135 -21.34 37.42 -44.89
CA GLY A 135 -22.50 38.21 -44.46
C GLY A 135 -22.17 39.69 -44.27
N ALA A 136 -20.94 40.02 -43.85
CA ALA A 136 -20.48 41.40 -43.74
C ALA A 136 -20.26 42.03 -45.12
N ASP A 137 -19.71 41.29 -46.07
CA ASP A 137 -19.53 41.72 -47.45
C ASP A 137 -20.89 41.96 -48.13
N GLU A 138 -21.83 41.02 -48.01
CA GLU A 138 -23.19 41.16 -48.55
C GLU A 138 -23.92 42.35 -47.91
N TYR A 139 -23.76 42.57 -46.61
CA TYR A 139 -24.31 43.74 -45.94
C TYR A 139 -23.71 45.04 -46.47
N ALA A 140 -22.39 45.09 -46.65
CA ALA A 140 -21.69 46.26 -47.19
C ALA A 140 -22.17 46.59 -48.62
N ASP A 141 -22.28 45.58 -49.48
CA ASP A 141 -22.78 45.75 -50.85
C ASP A 141 -24.22 46.28 -50.86
N ASN A 142 -25.12 45.72 -50.05
CA ASN A 142 -26.49 46.21 -49.93
C ASN A 142 -26.54 47.67 -49.42
N VAL A 143 -25.72 48.03 -48.43
CA VAL A 143 -25.66 49.41 -47.93
C VAL A 143 -25.15 50.36 -49.02
N LEU A 144 -24.11 49.96 -49.76
CA LEU A 144 -23.56 50.75 -50.86
C LEU A 144 -24.55 50.89 -52.03
N GLU A 145 -25.29 49.83 -52.38
CA GLU A 145 -26.33 49.86 -53.40
C GLU A 145 -27.44 50.85 -53.03
N ASN A 146 -27.92 50.82 -51.79
CA ASN A 146 -28.92 51.77 -51.31
C ASN A 146 -28.42 53.22 -51.40
N ILE A 147 -27.18 53.48 -50.98
CA ILE A 147 -26.56 54.82 -51.08
C ILE A 147 -26.43 55.24 -52.55
N GLU A 148 -26.08 54.34 -53.46
CA GLU A 148 -25.99 54.64 -54.88
C GLU A 148 -27.36 55.05 -55.44
N GLN A 149 -28.41 54.29 -55.13
CA GLN A 149 -29.78 54.59 -55.56
C GLN A 149 -30.26 55.96 -55.07
N ASP A 150 -30.02 56.28 -53.79
CA ASP A 150 -30.35 57.57 -53.19
C ASP A 150 -29.64 58.73 -53.90
N LEU A 151 -28.34 58.57 -54.18
CA LEU A 151 -27.56 59.59 -54.88
C LEU A 151 -28.03 59.78 -56.34
N GLN A 152 -28.38 58.69 -57.03
CA GLN A 152 -28.93 58.76 -58.39
C GLN A 152 -30.27 59.51 -58.42
N GLU A 153 -31.15 59.26 -57.44
CA GLU A 153 -32.41 59.99 -57.29
C GLU A 153 -32.17 61.48 -57.05
N MET A 154 -31.27 61.82 -56.14
CA MET A 154 -30.92 63.20 -55.85
C MET A 154 -30.34 63.93 -57.07
N LEU A 155 -29.45 63.27 -57.83
CA LEU A 155 -28.91 63.80 -59.08
C LEU A 155 -30.00 64.02 -60.13
N ARG A 156 -30.97 63.11 -60.22
CA ARG A 156 -32.13 63.24 -61.11
C ARG A 156 -32.97 64.46 -60.74
N ILE A 157 -33.24 64.67 -59.44
CA ILE A 157 -33.95 65.85 -58.94
C ILE A 157 -33.19 67.14 -59.29
N ILE A 158 -31.88 67.19 -59.05
CA ILE A 158 -31.04 68.36 -59.37
C ILE A 158 -31.02 68.63 -60.88
N SER A 159 -30.87 67.59 -61.71
CA SER A 159 -30.87 67.72 -63.16
C SER A 159 -32.19 68.32 -63.67
N ASN A 160 -33.31 67.81 -63.16
CA ASN A 160 -34.64 68.33 -63.48
C ASN A 160 -34.81 69.78 -63.02
N GLY A 161 -34.42 70.11 -61.79
CA GLY A 161 -34.46 71.49 -61.27
C GLY A 161 -33.59 72.46 -62.08
N ARG A 162 -32.39 72.04 -62.51
CA ARG A 162 -31.51 72.83 -63.38
C ARG A 162 -32.11 73.03 -64.78
N LEU A 163 -32.78 72.03 -65.34
CA LEU A 163 -33.47 72.14 -66.63
C LEU A 163 -34.61 73.16 -66.56
N GLN A 164 -35.38 73.18 -65.47
CA GLN A 164 -36.44 74.17 -65.24
C GLN A 164 -35.89 75.60 -65.17
N LEU A 165 -34.82 75.82 -64.41
CA LEU A 165 -34.19 77.15 -64.29
C LEU A 165 -33.56 77.65 -65.61
N ARG A 166 -33.09 76.75 -66.48
CA ARG A 166 -32.62 77.13 -67.83
C ARG A 166 -33.77 77.51 -68.77
N GLY A 167 -35.00 77.06 -68.49
CA GLY A 167 -36.21 77.48 -69.20
C GLY A 167 -36.70 78.87 -68.79
N GLU A 168 -36.35 79.33 -67.59
CA GLU A 168 -36.70 80.65 -67.04
C GLU A 168 -35.57 81.68 -67.21
N ILE A 169 -35.17 81.99 -68.45
CA ILE A 169 -34.38 83.19 -68.75
C ILE A 169 -35.33 84.24 -69.35
N PRO A 170 -35.80 85.26 -68.60
CA PRO A 170 -36.50 86.39 -69.17
C PRO A 170 -35.50 87.28 -69.92
N LYS A 171 -35.71 87.48 -71.24
CA LYS A 171 -35.04 88.55 -71.98
C LYS A 171 -35.56 89.90 -71.46
N HIS A 172 -34.78 90.58 -70.63
CA HIS A 172 -35.01 92.00 -70.36
C HIS A 172 -34.72 92.78 -71.66
N ARG A 173 -35.74 93.20 -72.41
CA ARG A 173 -35.61 94.16 -73.51
C ARG A 173 -36.19 95.50 -73.07
N ASN A 174 -35.30 96.40 -72.68
CA ASN A 174 -35.58 97.83 -72.57
C ASN A 174 -36.07 98.37 -73.93
N SER A 175 -37.15 99.15 -73.93
CA SER A 175 -37.18 100.41 -74.68
C SER A 175 -38.25 101.34 -74.12
N SER A 176 -37.77 102.46 -73.58
CA SER A 176 -38.48 103.73 -73.47
C SER A 176 -39.11 104.14 -74.80
N ASN A 177 -40.31 104.71 -74.78
CA ASN A 177 -40.51 105.96 -75.50
C ASN A 177 -41.71 106.80 -74.99
N PHE A 178 -41.41 108.09 -74.81
CA PHE A 178 -42.30 109.25 -74.71
C PHE A 178 -43.33 109.26 -75.89
N LYS A 179 -44.48 109.94 -75.87
CA LYS A 179 -44.72 111.36 -75.56
C LYS A 179 -46.23 111.72 -75.65
N LYS A 180 -46.68 112.63 -74.77
CA LYS A 180 -47.69 113.72 -74.93
C LYS A 180 -48.86 113.56 -75.92
N ARG A 181 -50.10 113.72 -75.45
CA ARG A 181 -50.79 115.02 -75.33
C ARG A 181 -52.00 114.90 -74.41
#